data_AF-A0A954GHR7-F1
#
_entry.id   AF-A0A954GHR7-F1
#
_cell.length_a   1.000
_cell.length_b   1.000
_cell.length_c   1.000
_cell.angle_alpha   90.00
_cell.angle_beta   90.00
_cell.angle_gamma   90.00
#
_symmetry.space_group_name_H-M   'P 1'
#
loop_
_entity.id
_entity.type
_entity.pdbx_description
1 polymer ?
#
loop_
_entity_poly.entity_id
_entity_poly.type
_entity_poly.pdbx_seq_one_letter_code
_entity_poly.pdbx_strand_id
1 'polypeptide(L)'
;MRHQLLMVASLCIGLLLGGAIGSTAEPVRYFGESDEHPLNRLWNGVLTDFAPELLSESLTNIRALQHGEPHTELLGRLDAILSDPKLITDLRPLERLLLQQRLWRVFDLLASEIRSEWYTSHPTYEHEVRDVGRGSLEANRAVRARLASLIHLTVLTESEVDQLPSNYSAQSLNRPDEPISALHDLTLPPDLFDEDSEWMQVIYKSVRRIGLAHEGVRGQRSEALLFVRFPEGKEQGLKFIEQFNAHEHWQYMQTVPVKRRPKKPEFDYPTVPDGMQLILLSRLLAILPNGEVAPTSVIESIEFNVGERAFDRQSRFRQNAVMKHAAFKVSMEHLLSEEEQTLERIAPGEQFLGAQLTQVNGCIGCHQKTNDVLAFGTSAFSRFAPQPDDLSLRVVPNGTSPLTAVAKMNSFDFGLLRGFLDQQVETSEPAPEIQD
;
A
#
# COMPACT_ATOMS: atom_id res chain seq x y z
N MET A 1 18.56 42.96 -15.24
CA MET A 1 17.27 42.26 -15.42
C MET A 1 17.01 41.73 -16.85
N ARG A 2 17.98 41.74 -17.79
CA ARG A 2 17.81 41.16 -19.15
C ARG A 2 18.61 39.86 -19.42
N HIS A 3 19.30 39.32 -18.42
CA HIS A 3 20.05 38.06 -18.54
C HIS A 3 19.48 36.88 -17.73
N GLN A 4 18.33 37.04 -17.08
CA GLN A 4 17.62 35.94 -16.41
C GLN A 4 16.44 35.35 -17.20
N LEU A 5 16.04 35.96 -18.33
CA LEU A 5 14.95 35.45 -19.16
C LEU A 5 15.38 34.42 -20.23
N LEU A 6 16.68 34.28 -20.50
CA LEU A 6 17.18 33.34 -21.54
C LEU A 6 17.55 31.95 -21.00
N MET A 7 17.70 31.77 -19.68
CA MET A 7 17.89 30.44 -19.07
C MET A 7 16.58 29.66 -18.89
N VAL A 8 15.44 30.35 -18.73
CA VAL A 8 14.13 29.70 -18.55
C VAL A 8 13.59 29.15 -19.88
N ALA A 9 13.94 29.76 -21.02
CA ALA A 9 13.51 29.28 -22.33
C ALA A 9 14.34 28.08 -22.86
N SER A 10 15.58 27.90 -22.40
CA SER A 10 16.40 26.71 -22.78
C SER A 10 16.09 25.48 -21.91
N LEU A 11 15.51 25.66 -20.72
CA LEU A 11 15.09 24.55 -19.85
C LEU A 11 13.78 23.90 -20.33
N CYS A 12 12.89 24.68 -20.98
CA CYS A 12 11.61 24.17 -21.49
C CYS A 12 11.69 23.49 -22.86
N ILE A 13 12.76 23.70 -23.64
CA ILE A 13 12.96 23.00 -24.93
C ILE A 13 13.74 21.68 -24.74
N GLY A 14 14.55 21.57 -23.67
CA GLY A 14 15.18 20.29 -23.29
C GLY A 14 14.21 19.24 -22.69
N LEU A 15 13.03 19.67 -22.24
CA LEU A 15 11.99 18.79 -21.65
C LEU A 15 10.97 18.24 -22.66
N LEU A 16 10.95 18.75 -23.91
CA LEU A 16 10.12 18.22 -25.00
C LEU A 16 10.88 17.29 -25.95
N LEU A 17 12.20 17.19 -25.78
CA LEU A 17 13.08 16.21 -26.45
C LEU A 17 13.88 15.40 -25.42
N GLY A 18 13.44 15.40 -24.16
CA GLY A 18 13.92 14.48 -23.14
C GLY A 18 13.51 13.08 -23.53
N GLY A 19 14.33 12.45 -24.39
CA GLY A 19 14.31 11.01 -24.57
C GLY A 19 14.26 10.37 -23.19
N ALA A 20 13.45 9.32 -23.09
CA ALA A 20 13.45 8.40 -21.98
C ALA A 20 14.86 8.38 -21.38
N ILE A 21 14.99 8.82 -20.12
CA ILE A 21 16.12 8.37 -19.32
C ILE A 21 15.80 6.90 -19.14
N GLY A 22 16.15 6.12 -20.17
CA GLY A 22 15.90 4.71 -20.26
C GLY A 22 16.64 4.14 -19.08
N SER A 23 15.89 3.74 -18.07
CA SER A 23 16.35 2.65 -17.24
C SER A 23 16.86 1.59 -18.22
N THR A 24 18.17 1.32 -18.18
CA THR A 24 18.79 0.27 -18.98
C THR A 24 18.46 -1.11 -18.41
N ALA A 25 17.52 -1.19 -17.46
CA ALA A 25 16.98 -2.44 -16.99
C ALA A 25 16.36 -3.18 -18.17
N GLU A 26 16.76 -4.43 -18.34
CA GLU A 26 16.18 -5.30 -19.34
C GLU A 26 14.66 -5.42 -19.10
N PRO A 27 13.85 -5.43 -20.18
CA PRO A 27 12.41 -5.59 -20.06
C PRO A 27 12.09 -6.88 -19.31
N VAL A 28 11.19 -6.79 -18.33
CA VAL A 28 10.88 -7.96 -17.51
C VAL A 28 9.87 -8.85 -18.19
N ARG A 29 10.14 -10.16 -18.23
CA ARG A 29 9.32 -11.16 -18.92
C ARG A 29 8.59 -12.00 -17.88
N TYR A 30 7.38 -11.57 -17.51
CA TYR A 30 6.56 -12.28 -16.52
C TYR A 30 5.52 -13.22 -17.15
N PHE A 31 5.08 -12.92 -18.37
CA PHE A 31 3.99 -13.62 -19.05
C PHE A 31 4.52 -14.19 -20.37
N GLY A 32 5.17 -15.36 -20.31
CA GLY A 32 5.81 -16.02 -21.46
C GLY A 32 7.20 -15.48 -21.82
N GLU A 33 7.87 -16.15 -22.78
CA GLU A 33 9.30 -15.97 -23.09
C GLU A 33 9.62 -14.72 -23.95
N SER A 34 8.61 -14.08 -24.54
CA SER A 34 8.80 -12.99 -25.50
C SER A 34 8.50 -11.62 -24.90
N ASP A 35 9.37 -10.64 -25.15
CA ASP A 35 9.13 -9.22 -24.87
C ASP A 35 7.90 -8.69 -25.61
N GLU A 36 7.55 -9.32 -26.74
CA GLU A 36 6.39 -8.97 -27.55
C GLU A 36 5.08 -9.55 -27.01
N HIS A 37 5.12 -10.36 -25.94
CA HIS A 37 3.90 -10.87 -25.32
C HIS A 37 3.01 -9.69 -24.89
N PRO A 38 1.71 -9.66 -25.26
CA PRO A 38 0.84 -8.51 -24.99
C PRO A 38 0.84 -8.07 -23.52
N LEU A 39 0.86 -9.01 -22.58
CA LEU A 39 0.93 -8.71 -21.15
C LEU A 39 2.30 -8.18 -20.71
N ASN A 40 3.41 -8.69 -21.25
CA ASN A 40 4.74 -8.13 -20.95
C ASN A 40 4.85 -6.69 -21.45
N ARG A 41 4.27 -6.39 -22.63
CA ARG A 41 4.24 -5.03 -23.16
C ARG A 41 3.33 -4.09 -22.35
N LEU A 42 2.15 -4.56 -21.91
CA LEU A 42 1.31 -3.79 -20.99
C LEU A 42 2.05 -3.56 -19.66
N TRP A 43 2.73 -4.58 -19.15
CA TRP A 43 3.47 -4.54 -17.91
C TRP A 43 4.65 -3.56 -17.95
N ASN A 44 5.57 -3.74 -18.90
CA ASN A 44 6.80 -2.97 -18.99
C ASN A 44 6.57 -1.53 -19.47
N GLY A 45 5.55 -1.28 -20.30
CA GLY A 45 5.18 0.08 -20.68
C GLY A 45 4.27 0.70 -19.63
N VAL A 46 2.98 0.42 -19.71
CA VAL A 46 1.97 1.17 -18.96
C VAL A 46 2.08 0.94 -17.45
N LEU A 47 2.20 -0.31 -17.02
CA LEU A 47 2.13 -0.64 -15.59
C LEU A 47 3.44 -0.34 -14.84
N THR A 48 4.56 -0.16 -15.54
CA THR A 48 5.86 0.19 -14.95
C THR A 48 6.14 1.69 -15.10
N ASP A 49 5.92 2.29 -16.28
CA ASP A 49 6.20 3.71 -16.54
C ASP A 49 5.16 4.67 -15.91
N PHE A 50 3.92 4.20 -15.70
CA PHE A 50 2.84 4.99 -15.10
C PHE A 50 2.53 4.60 -13.66
N ALA A 51 3.26 3.62 -13.13
CA ALA A 51 3.26 3.32 -11.71
C ALA A 51 4.64 3.53 -11.07
N PRO A 52 5.38 4.64 -11.36
CA PRO A 52 6.44 4.99 -10.47
C PRO A 52 5.78 5.12 -9.10
N GLU A 53 6.41 4.46 -8.16
CA GLU A 53 6.06 4.47 -6.76
C GLU A 53 5.75 5.94 -6.32
N LEU A 54 6.42 6.93 -6.89
CA LEU A 54 6.22 8.37 -6.63
C LEU A 54 4.87 8.95 -7.09
N LEU A 55 4.03 9.35 -6.12
CA LEU A 55 2.82 10.15 -6.34
C LEU A 55 3.09 11.49 -7.06
N SER A 56 4.26 12.11 -6.89
CA SER A 56 4.56 13.45 -7.42
C SER A 56 4.94 13.49 -8.90
N GLU A 57 5.53 12.42 -9.44
CA GLU A 57 5.76 12.26 -10.89
C GLU A 57 4.53 11.66 -11.58
N SER A 58 3.61 11.05 -10.81
CA SER A 58 2.44 10.35 -11.33
C SER A 58 1.38 11.26 -11.97
N LEU A 59 1.19 12.51 -11.54
CA LEU A 59 0.08 13.34 -12.07
C LEU A 59 0.29 13.73 -13.54
N THR A 60 1.53 14.01 -13.95
CA THR A 60 1.86 14.30 -15.35
C THR A 60 1.64 13.06 -16.21
N ASN A 61 2.00 11.89 -15.69
CA ASN A 61 1.83 10.61 -16.39
C ASN A 61 0.35 10.19 -16.45
N ILE A 62 -0.42 10.39 -15.38
CA ILE A 62 -1.87 10.12 -15.38
C ILE A 62 -2.58 11.00 -16.40
N ARG A 63 -2.23 12.29 -16.52
CA ARG A 63 -2.77 13.17 -17.56
C ARG A 63 -2.47 12.69 -18.98
N ALA A 64 -1.31 12.10 -19.22
CA ALA A 64 -0.98 11.50 -20.50
C ALA A 64 -1.87 10.29 -20.83
N LEU A 65 -2.39 9.57 -19.81
CA LEU A 65 -3.36 8.49 -20.01
C LEU A 65 -4.76 8.98 -20.39
N GLN A 66 -5.01 10.30 -20.37
CA GLN A 66 -6.33 10.87 -20.62
C GLN A 66 -6.47 11.36 -22.05
N HIS A 67 -5.38 11.79 -22.69
CA HIS A 67 -5.43 12.45 -23.99
C HIS A 67 -4.23 12.13 -24.87
N GLY A 68 -4.41 12.31 -26.17
CA GLY A 68 -3.33 12.22 -27.16
C GLY A 68 -2.93 10.79 -27.51
N GLU A 69 -1.71 10.66 -28.02
CA GLU A 69 -1.12 9.41 -28.47
C GLU A 69 -1.01 8.36 -27.35
N PRO A 70 -0.53 8.69 -26.12
CA PRO A 70 -0.40 7.69 -25.06
C PRO A 70 -1.74 7.10 -24.61
N HIS A 71 -2.81 7.92 -24.57
CA HIS A 71 -4.17 7.44 -24.31
C HIS A 71 -4.66 6.46 -25.38
N THR A 72 -4.48 6.82 -26.66
CA THR A 72 -4.91 5.99 -27.79
C THR A 72 -4.13 4.66 -27.81
N GLU A 73 -2.83 4.73 -27.54
CA GLU A 73 -1.96 3.56 -27.45
C GLU A 73 -2.37 2.65 -26.28
N LEU A 74 -2.65 3.22 -25.10
CA LEU A 74 -3.15 2.47 -23.96
C LEU A 74 -4.46 1.74 -24.31
N LEU A 75 -5.44 2.44 -24.86
CA LEU A 75 -6.71 1.84 -25.26
C LEU A 75 -6.50 0.71 -26.27
N GLY A 76 -5.65 0.92 -27.28
CA GLY A 76 -5.30 -0.12 -28.25
C GLY A 76 -4.67 -1.36 -27.61
N ARG A 77 -3.77 -1.17 -26.64
CA ARG A 77 -3.15 -2.28 -25.88
C ARG A 77 -4.18 -3.03 -25.02
N LEU A 78 -5.07 -2.31 -24.33
CA LEU A 78 -6.13 -2.93 -23.52
C LEU A 78 -7.12 -3.70 -24.40
N ASP A 79 -7.57 -3.10 -25.51
CA ASP A 79 -8.51 -3.73 -26.45
C ASP A 79 -7.89 -4.97 -27.11
N ALA A 80 -6.58 -4.94 -27.41
CA ALA A 80 -5.86 -6.10 -27.95
C ALA A 80 -5.74 -7.27 -26.96
N ILE A 81 -5.70 -7.01 -25.65
CA ILE A 81 -5.73 -8.08 -24.64
C ILE A 81 -7.17 -8.59 -24.45
N LEU A 82 -8.15 -7.69 -24.43
CA LEU A 82 -9.57 -8.04 -24.28
C LEU A 82 -10.11 -8.86 -25.47
N SER A 83 -9.49 -8.77 -26.65
CA SER A 83 -9.88 -9.57 -27.81
C SER A 83 -9.47 -11.05 -27.70
N ASP A 84 -8.54 -11.38 -26.80
CA ASP A 84 -8.16 -12.76 -26.46
C ASP A 84 -8.11 -12.97 -24.94
N PRO A 85 -9.27 -13.20 -24.29
CA PRO A 85 -9.35 -13.39 -22.85
C PRO A 85 -8.46 -14.53 -22.31
N LYS A 86 -8.11 -15.50 -23.16
CA LYS A 86 -7.25 -16.63 -22.78
C LYS A 86 -5.86 -16.19 -22.34
N LEU A 87 -5.38 -15.05 -22.86
CA LEU A 87 -4.13 -14.44 -22.41
C LEU A 87 -4.10 -14.20 -20.90
N ILE A 88 -5.26 -14.00 -20.27
CA ILE A 88 -5.40 -13.78 -18.83
C ILE A 88 -5.92 -15.03 -18.13
N THR A 89 -6.94 -15.70 -18.67
CA THR A 89 -7.56 -16.84 -17.96
C THR A 89 -6.65 -18.06 -17.89
N ASP A 90 -5.68 -18.19 -18.81
CA ASP A 90 -4.71 -19.30 -18.81
C ASP A 90 -3.52 -19.02 -17.88
N LEU A 91 -3.43 -17.82 -17.29
CA LEU A 91 -2.40 -17.49 -16.30
C LEU A 91 -2.60 -18.25 -14.99
N ARG A 92 -1.47 -18.54 -14.31
CA ARG A 92 -1.49 -19.10 -12.96
C ARG A 92 -2.19 -18.14 -11.99
N PRO A 93 -2.83 -18.64 -10.91
CA PRO A 93 -3.50 -17.78 -9.93
C PRO A 93 -2.62 -16.64 -9.39
N LEU A 94 -1.34 -16.92 -9.12
CA LEU A 94 -0.39 -15.92 -8.66
C LEU A 94 -0.14 -14.81 -9.69
N GLU A 95 0.01 -15.17 -10.97
CA GLU A 95 0.18 -14.21 -12.06
C GLU A 95 -1.06 -13.33 -12.23
N ARG A 96 -2.26 -13.92 -12.13
CA ARG A 96 -3.53 -13.17 -12.13
C ARG A 96 -3.62 -12.21 -10.96
N LEU A 97 -3.27 -12.61 -9.73
CA LEU A 97 -3.25 -11.72 -8.56
C LEU A 97 -2.36 -10.50 -8.80
N LEU A 98 -1.14 -10.73 -9.29
CA LEU A 98 -0.16 -9.69 -9.48
C LEU A 98 -0.58 -8.71 -10.59
N LEU A 99 -1.15 -9.24 -11.68
CA LEU A 99 -1.74 -8.43 -12.74
C LEU A 99 -2.95 -7.64 -12.23
N GLN A 100 -3.83 -8.27 -11.46
CA GLN A 100 -4.99 -7.63 -10.82
C GLN A 100 -4.56 -6.42 -9.98
N GLN A 101 -3.54 -6.58 -9.15
CA GLN A 101 -3.02 -5.51 -8.28
C GLN A 101 -2.53 -4.29 -9.06
N ARG A 102 -1.84 -4.51 -10.18
CA ARG A 102 -1.36 -3.42 -11.03
C ARG A 102 -2.50 -2.74 -11.79
N LEU A 103 -3.40 -3.50 -12.38
CA LEU A 103 -4.58 -2.95 -13.07
C LEU A 103 -5.46 -2.15 -12.11
N TRP A 104 -5.71 -2.71 -10.93
CA TRP A 104 -6.49 -2.07 -9.86
C TRP A 104 -5.83 -0.78 -9.39
N ARG A 105 -4.49 -0.74 -9.34
CA ARG A 105 -3.76 0.50 -9.04
C ARG A 105 -4.03 1.62 -10.04
N VAL A 106 -3.91 1.33 -11.33
CA VAL A 106 -4.16 2.33 -12.37
C VAL A 106 -5.63 2.76 -12.34
N PHE A 107 -6.55 1.83 -12.10
CA PHE A 107 -7.97 2.16 -11.95
C PHE A 107 -8.22 3.13 -10.79
N ASP A 108 -7.68 2.83 -9.60
CA ASP A 108 -7.83 3.68 -8.41
C ASP A 108 -7.25 5.08 -8.63
N LEU A 109 -6.10 5.19 -9.30
CA LEU A 109 -5.48 6.47 -9.64
C LEU A 109 -6.41 7.31 -10.52
N LEU A 110 -6.94 6.73 -11.60
CA LEU A 110 -7.89 7.40 -12.51
C LEU A 110 -9.22 7.74 -11.80
N ALA A 111 -9.65 6.94 -10.82
CA ALA A 111 -10.84 7.22 -10.02
C ALA A 111 -10.60 8.34 -8.99
N SER A 112 -9.38 8.45 -8.44
CA SER A 112 -9.03 9.41 -7.40
C SER A 112 -8.96 10.86 -7.91
N GLU A 113 -8.64 11.07 -9.20
CA GLU A 113 -8.66 12.40 -9.79
C GLU A 113 -10.06 13.03 -9.77
N ILE A 114 -11.11 12.22 -9.93
CA ILE A 114 -12.50 12.65 -9.76
C ILE A 114 -12.70 13.22 -8.35
N ARG A 115 -12.02 12.68 -7.33
CA ARG A 115 -12.11 13.14 -5.93
C ARG A 115 -11.38 14.46 -5.69
N SER A 116 -10.30 14.73 -6.42
CA SER A 116 -9.54 15.98 -6.30
C SER A 116 -10.41 17.20 -6.63
N GLU A 117 -11.39 17.06 -7.52
CA GLU A 117 -12.40 18.08 -7.84
C GLU A 117 -13.32 18.42 -6.64
N TRP A 118 -13.51 17.50 -5.68
CA TRP A 118 -14.36 17.74 -4.51
C TRP A 118 -13.63 18.41 -3.35
N TYR A 119 -12.31 18.16 -3.23
CA TYR A 119 -11.47 18.72 -2.16
C TYR A 119 -10.96 20.15 -2.43
N THR A 120 -11.05 20.63 -3.67
CA THR A 120 -10.69 22.02 -4.06
C THR A 120 -11.71 23.08 -3.61
N SER A 121 -12.69 22.70 -2.80
CA SER A 121 -13.51 23.64 -2.01
C SER A 121 -12.73 24.40 -0.93
N HIS A 122 -11.41 24.17 -0.81
CA HIS A 122 -10.50 25.09 -0.12
C HIS A 122 -10.11 26.28 -1.02
N PRO A 123 -10.46 27.53 -0.67
CA PRO A 123 -10.29 28.72 -1.51
C PRO A 123 -8.83 29.10 -1.84
N THR A 124 -7.84 28.39 -1.30
CA THR A 124 -6.41 28.65 -1.56
C THR A 124 -5.82 27.83 -2.70
N TYR A 125 -6.55 26.84 -3.24
CA TYR A 125 -6.09 25.97 -4.35
C TYR A 125 -7.00 26.07 -5.61
N GLU A 126 -7.77 27.15 -5.75
CA GLU A 126 -8.77 27.32 -6.81
C GLU A 126 -8.21 27.50 -8.24
N HIS A 127 -6.90 27.66 -8.43
CA HIS A 127 -6.36 28.15 -9.70
C HIS A 127 -5.77 27.10 -10.65
N GLU A 128 -5.48 25.86 -10.22
CA GLU A 128 -4.83 24.85 -11.10
C GLU A 128 -5.70 23.65 -11.48
N VAL A 129 -6.82 23.40 -10.79
CA VAL A 129 -7.67 22.20 -11.01
C VAL A 129 -8.91 22.49 -11.86
N ARG A 130 -9.18 23.76 -12.19
CA ARG A 130 -10.41 24.16 -12.90
C ARG A 130 -10.49 23.78 -14.39
N ASP A 131 -9.42 23.23 -14.97
CA ASP A 131 -9.33 22.95 -16.41
C ASP A 131 -9.25 21.46 -16.76
N VAL A 132 -9.64 20.57 -15.83
CA VAL A 132 -9.95 19.18 -16.19
C VAL A 132 -11.29 19.18 -16.95
N GLY A 133 -11.24 19.50 -18.25
CA GLY A 133 -12.42 19.59 -19.09
C GLY A 133 -13.20 18.27 -19.17
N ARG A 134 -14.50 18.32 -19.51
CA ARG A 134 -15.36 17.13 -19.68
C ARG A 134 -14.74 16.01 -20.54
N GLY A 135 -13.87 16.36 -21.50
CA GLY A 135 -13.15 15.39 -22.32
C GLY A 135 -12.25 14.45 -21.50
N SER A 136 -11.64 14.93 -20.41
CA SER A 136 -10.81 14.09 -19.52
C SER A 136 -11.67 13.06 -18.78
N LEU A 137 -12.87 13.44 -18.35
CA LEU A 137 -13.80 12.53 -17.67
C LEU A 137 -14.27 11.39 -18.59
N GLU A 138 -14.58 11.68 -19.85
CA GLU A 138 -14.98 10.66 -20.84
C GLU A 138 -13.82 9.72 -21.19
N ALA A 139 -12.63 10.27 -21.42
CA ALA A 139 -11.43 9.47 -21.66
C ALA A 139 -11.08 8.57 -20.47
N ASN A 140 -11.12 9.11 -19.24
CA ASN A 140 -10.94 8.34 -18.01
C ASN A 140 -11.99 7.24 -17.86
N ARG A 141 -13.24 7.50 -18.26
CA ARG A 141 -14.29 6.48 -18.24
C ARG A 141 -13.99 5.37 -19.23
N ALA A 142 -13.52 5.69 -20.43
CA ALA A 142 -13.19 4.70 -21.46
C ALA A 142 -12.06 3.76 -21.01
N VAL A 143 -10.98 4.31 -20.45
CA VAL A 143 -9.86 3.53 -19.90
C VAL A 143 -10.30 2.69 -18.71
N ARG A 144 -11.02 3.29 -17.75
CA ARG A 144 -11.53 2.57 -16.57
C ARG A 144 -12.45 1.41 -16.93
N ALA A 145 -13.29 1.56 -17.95
CA ALA A 145 -14.14 0.47 -18.43
C ALA A 145 -13.31 -0.74 -18.90
N ARG A 146 -12.26 -0.51 -19.72
CA ARG A 146 -11.37 -1.59 -20.16
C ARG A 146 -10.58 -2.20 -19.00
N LEU A 147 -10.06 -1.36 -18.10
CA LEU A 147 -9.34 -1.83 -16.92
C LEU A 147 -10.24 -2.70 -16.05
N ALA A 148 -11.50 -2.31 -15.85
CA ALA A 148 -12.47 -3.12 -15.11
C ALA A 148 -12.73 -4.47 -15.80
N SER A 149 -12.82 -4.51 -17.13
CA SER A 149 -12.92 -5.77 -17.89
C SER A 149 -11.71 -6.68 -17.70
N LEU A 150 -10.49 -6.14 -17.76
CA LEU A 150 -9.29 -6.92 -17.49
C LEU A 150 -9.22 -7.38 -16.02
N ILE A 151 -9.60 -6.54 -15.07
CA ILE A 151 -9.69 -6.89 -13.64
C ILE A 151 -10.70 -8.02 -13.42
N HIS A 152 -11.83 -8.01 -14.13
CA HIS A 152 -12.80 -9.09 -14.08
C HIS A 152 -12.21 -10.41 -14.57
N LEU A 153 -11.37 -10.40 -15.61
CA LEU A 153 -10.68 -11.60 -16.10
C LEU A 153 -9.59 -12.10 -15.14
N THR A 154 -9.08 -11.26 -14.22
CA THR A 154 -8.05 -11.64 -13.25
C THR A 154 -8.61 -12.05 -11.88
N VAL A 155 -9.93 -12.09 -11.68
CA VAL A 155 -10.52 -12.53 -10.40
C VAL A 155 -10.07 -13.94 -10.05
N LEU A 156 -9.91 -14.18 -8.75
CA LEU A 156 -9.55 -15.48 -8.19
C LEU A 156 -10.71 -16.03 -7.39
N THR A 157 -11.02 -17.31 -7.55
CA THR A 157 -11.95 -18.02 -6.67
C THR A 157 -11.37 -18.13 -5.26
N GLU A 158 -12.22 -18.37 -4.26
CA GLU A 158 -11.77 -18.60 -2.87
C GLU A 158 -10.75 -19.74 -2.80
N SER A 159 -11.02 -20.85 -3.51
CA SER A 159 -10.10 -21.99 -3.57
C SER A 159 -8.74 -21.63 -4.20
N GLU A 160 -8.71 -20.72 -5.18
CA GLU A 160 -7.46 -20.26 -5.77
C GLU A 160 -6.69 -19.36 -4.81
N VAL A 161 -7.40 -18.48 -4.08
CA VAL A 161 -6.81 -17.62 -3.03
C VAL A 161 -6.17 -18.47 -1.92
N ASP A 162 -6.85 -19.52 -1.46
CA ASP A 162 -6.35 -20.43 -0.43
C ASP A 162 -5.13 -21.24 -0.89
N GLN A 163 -5.00 -21.48 -2.20
CA GLN A 163 -3.89 -22.21 -2.81
C GLN A 163 -2.72 -21.33 -3.23
N LEU A 164 -2.82 -20.00 -3.06
CA LEU A 164 -1.71 -19.11 -3.36
C LEU A 164 -0.50 -19.45 -2.49
N PRO A 165 0.72 -19.46 -3.07
CA PRO A 165 1.92 -19.73 -2.30
C PRO A 165 2.11 -18.66 -1.22
N SER A 166 2.38 -19.11 0.00
CA SER A 166 2.90 -18.18 1.00
C SER A 166 4.37 -17.91 0.70
N ASN A 167 4.69 -16.64 0.56
CA ASN A 167 6.04 -16.15 0.32
C ASN A 167 6.67 -15.60 1.63
N TYR A 168 6.02 -15.90 2.77
CA TYR A 168 6.54 -15.68 4.12
C TYR A 168 7.30 -16.92 4.56
N SER A 169 8.62 -16.83 4.64
CA SER A 169 9.46 -17.94 5.13
C SER A 169 10.30 -17.48 6.31
N ALA A 170 10.56 -18.42 7.24
CA ALA A 170 11.49 -18.20 8.35
C ALA A 170 12.96 -18.27 7.92
N GLN A 171 13.22 -18.28 6.61
CA GLN A 171 14.59 -18.27 6.12
C GLN A 171 15.22 -16.90 6.33
N SER A 172 16.54 -16.88 6.35
CA SER A 172 17.29 -15.62 6.35
C SER A 172 16.98 -14.86 5.06
N LEU A 173 16.43 -13.65 5.19
CA LEU A 173 16.16 -12.75 4.07
C LEU A 173 17.40 -11.99 3.58
N ASN A 174 18.58 -12.40 4.04
CA ASN A 174 19.83 -11.69 3.80
C ASN A 174 20.54 -12.25 2.58
N ARG A 175 21.20 -11.37 1.84
CA ARG A 175 22.00 -11.77 0.70
C ARG A 175 23.27 -12.50 1.20
N PRO A 176 23.70 -13.60 0.56
CA PRO A 176 24.84 -14.40 1.02
C PRO A 176 26.17 -13.62 1.12
N ASP A 177 26.28 -12.49 0.43
CA ASP A 177 27.46 -11.66 0.30
C ASP A 177 27.47 -10.43 1.24
N GLU A 178 26.40 -10.19 2.02
CA GLU A 178 26.38 -9.09 3.00
C GLU A 178 27.00 -9.50 4.34
N PRO A 179 27.76 -8.61 5.03
CA PRO A 179 28.33 -8.92 6.33
C PRO A 179 27.24 -9.20 7.38
N ILE A 180 27.38 -10.33 8.06
CA ILE A 180 26.60 -10.73 9.24
C ILE A 180 26.55 -9.56 10.24
N SER A 181 25.34 -9.11 10.57
CA SER A 181 25.08 -8.12 11.60
C SER A 181 23.67 -8.32 12.16
N ALA A 182 23.39 -7.81 13.36
CA ALA A 182 22.04 -7.86 13.94
C ALA A 182 20.90 -7.26 13.06
N LEU A 183 21.24 -6.53 11.98
CA LEU A 183 20.32 -6.00 10.95
C LEU A 183 20.35 -6.78 9.63
N HIS A 184 21.41 -7.56 9.42
CA HIS A 184 21.70 -8.41 8.26
C HIS A 184 21.58 -9.91 8.59
N ASP A 185 21.05 -10.25 9.76
CA ASP A 185 20.77 -11.63 10.21
C ASP A 185 19.31 -11.76 10.69
N LEU A 186 18.45 -10.86 10.22
CA LEU A 186 17.04 -10.88 10.59
C LEU A 186 16.39 -12.12 10.00
N THR A 187 16.14 -13.08 10.88
CA THR A 187 15.32 -14.25 10.58
C THR A 187 13.89 -13.87 10.91
N LEU A 188 13.00 -13.95 9.93
CA LEU A 188 11.59 -13.75 10.17
C LEU A 188 11.09 -14.81 11.16
N PRO A 189 10.25 -14.44 12.13
CA PRO A 189 9.71 -15.40 13.09
C PRO A 189 8.84 -16.45 12.38
N PRO A 190 9.17 -17.76 12.46
CA PRO A 190 8.38 -18.82 11.82
C PRO A 190 6.94 -18.89 12.33
N ASP A 191 6.74 -18.46 13.57
CA ASP A 191 5.50 -18.53 14.33
C ASP A 191 4.71 -17.21 14.29
N LEU A 192 4.99 -16.28 13.37
CA LEU A 192 4.36 -14.94 13.38
C LEU A 192 2.83 -14.98 13.39
N PHE A 193 2.26 -15.96 12.70
CA PHE A 193 0.81 -16.12 12.54
C PHE A 193 0.19 -17.09 13.55
N ASP A 194 0.98 -17.74 14.40
CA ASP A 194 0.50 -18.72 15.37
C ASP A 194 -0.15 -18.01 16.57
N GLU A 195 -1.21 -18.59 17.14
CA GLU A 195 -1.89 -18.03 18.32
C GLU A 195 -0.99 -18.01 19.57
N ASP A 196 -0.13 -19.03 19.70
CA ASP A 196 0.79 -19.19 20.83
C ASP A 196 2.10 -18.38 20.68
N SER A 197 2.32 -17.78 19.51
CA SER A 197 3.51 -16.96 19.19
C SER A 197 3.81 -15.88 20.22
N GLU A 198 5.07 -15.62 20.54
CA GLU A 198 5.46 -14.46 21.37
C GLU A 198 5.16 -13.10 20.72
N TRP A 199 4.84 -13.11 19.42
CA TRP A 199 4.37 -11.94 18.69
C TRP A 199 2.88 -11.71 18.94
N MET A 200 2.52 -10.46 19.22
CA MET A 200 1.13 -10.05 19.37
C MET A 200 0.73 -9.18 18.18
N GLN A 201 -0.30 -9.59 17.44
CA GLN A 201 -0.93 -8.71 16.47
C GLN A 201 -1.74 -7.63 17.18
N VAL A 202 -1.52 -6.36 16.83
CA VAL A 202 -2.22 -5.21 17.41
C VAL A 202 -3.01 -4.45 16.36
N ILE A 203 -4.21 -3.99 16.73
CA ILE A 203 -5.07 -3.12 15.90
C ILE A 203 -5.71 -2.03 16.76
N TYR A 204 -6.16 -0.94 16.12
CA TYR A 204 -7.06 0.01 16.77
C TYR A 204 -8.41 -0.62 17.08
N LYS A 205 -8.98 -0.32 18.24
CA LYS A 205 -10.26 -0.88 18.70
C LYS A 205 -11.41 -0.49 17.78
N SER A 206 -11.56 0.78 17.41
CA SER A 206 -12.76 1.20 16.67
C SER A 206 -12.66 0.97 15.16
N VAL A 207 -11.54 1.35 14.55
CA VAL A 207 -11.37 1.20 13.10
C VAL A 207 -10.97 -0.22 12.72
N ARG A 208 -10.56 -1.04 13.70
CA ARG A 208 -10.15 -2.45 13.54
C ARG A 208 -9.11 -2.65 12.43
N ARG A 209 -8.18 -1.69 12.33
CA ARG A 209 -7.08 -1.56 11.38
C ARG A 209 -5.87 -1.01 12.14
N ILE A 210 -4.68 -0.95 11.57
CA ILE A 210 -3.49 -0.41 12.28
C ILE A 210 -2.64 0.50 11.39
N GLY A 211 -2.55 0.19 10.08
CA GLY A 211 -1.77 0.95 9.11
C GLY A 211 -2.61 1.87 8.23
N LEU A 212 -3.55 2.66 8.75
CA LEU A 212 -4.45 3.48 7.92
C LEU A 212 -3.73 4.34 6.88
N ALA A 213 -2.57 4.90 7.23
CA ALA A 213 -1.72 5.65 6.31
C ALA A 213 -1.09 4.73 5.24
N HIS A 214 -0.50 3.60 5.65
CA HIS A 214 0.10 2.62 4.75
C HIS A 214 -0.93 2.03 3.78
N GLU A 215 -2.10 1.67 4.29
CA GLU A 215 -3.23 1.18 3.50
C GLU A 215 -3.77 2.28 2.59
N GLY A 216 -3.84 3.53 3.07
CA GLY A 216 -4.26 4.69 2.28
C GLY A 216 -3.34 4.96 1.09
N VAL A 217 -2.02 4.94 1.29
CA VAL A 217 -1.03 5.10 0.21
C VAL A 217 -1.17 4.02 -0.86
N ARG A 218 -1.59 2.81 -0.47
CA ARG A 218 -1.83 1.70 -1.40
C ARG A 218 -3.25 1.63 -1.95
N GLY A 219 -4.09 2.64 -1.71
CA GLY A 219 -5.50 2.60 -2.13
C GLY A 219 -6.26 1.41 -1.52
N GLN A 220 -5.79 0.89 -0.38
CA GLN A 220 -6.34 -0.25 0.35
C GLN A 220 -6.43 -1.54 -0.48
N ARG A 221 -5.51 -1.73 -1.44
CA ARG A 221 -5.38 -2.98 -2.23
C ARG A 221 -4.52 -4.05 -1.55
N SER A 222 -3.91 -3.67 -0.43
CA SER A 222 -3.16 -4.53 0.47
C SER A 222 -3.59 -4.22 1.89
N GLU A 223 -3.55 -5.22 2.75
CA GLU A 223 -3.79 -5.03 4.18
C GLU A 223 -2.49 -5.00 4.96
N ALA A 224 -2.44 -4.12 5.98
CA ALA A 224 -1.29 -3.94 6.84
C ALA A 224 -1.56 -4.59 8.20
N LEU A 225 -0.66 -5.48 8.61
CA LEU A 225 -0.67 -6.19 9.88
C LEU A 225 0.52 -5.70 10.71
N LEU A 226 0.28 -5.32 11.95
CA LEU A 226 1.34 -4.92 12.87
C LEU A 226 1.46 -5.96 13.98
N PHE A 227 2.65 -6.52 14.11
CA PHE A 227 3.02 -7.42 15.18
C PHE A 227 4.05 -6.75 16.08
N VAL A 228 3.88 -6.95 17.38
CA VAL A 228 4.79 -6.43 18.40
C VAL A 228 5.29 -7.58 19.26
N ARG A 229 6.58 -7.57 19.59
CA ARG A 229 7.17 -8.48 20.55
C ARG A 229 7.89 -7.69 21.62
N PHE A 230 7.68 -8.11 22.86
CA PHE A 230 8.23 -7.48 24.04
C PHE A 230 9.34 -8.37 24.63
N PRO A 231 10.43 -7.78 25.15
CA PRO A 231 11.56 -8.54 25.70
C PRO A 231 11.18 -9.44 26.88
N GLU A 232 10.20 -9.03 27.70
CA GLU A 232 9.68 -9.80 28.83
C GLU A 232 8.39 -10.58 28.48
N GLY A 233 8.11 -10.74 27.19
CA GLY A 233 6.98 -11.54 26.69
C GLY A 233 5.62 -10.83 26.71
N LYS A 234 4.56 -11.60 26.45
CA LYS A 234 3.18 -11.10 26.26
C LYS A 234 2.65 -10.26 27.43
N GLU A 235 2.91 -10.66 28.68
CA GLU A 235 2.39 -9.97 29.86
C GLU A 235 2.88 -8.51 29.93
N GLN A 236 4.16 -8.27 29.60
CA GLN A 236 4.71 -6.92 29.52
C GLN A 236 4.01 -6.12 28.42
N GLY A 237 3.78 -6.73 27.25
CA GLY A 237 3.09 -6.07 26.15
C GLY A 237 1.63 -5.73 26.44
N LEU A 238 0.91 -6.60 27.15
CA LEU A 238 -0.47 -6.33 27.59
C LEU A 238 -0.52 -5.15 28.56
N LYS A 239 0.38 -5.12 29.55
CA LYS A 239 0.52 -3.98 30.47
C LYS A 239 0.88 -2.70 29.73
N PHE A 240 1.79 -2.78 28.75
CA PHE A 240 2.16 -1.65 27.91
C PHE A 240 0.95 -1.11 27.13
N ILE A 241 0.16 -1.98 26.49
CA ILE A 241 -1.05 -1.60 25.72
C ILE A 241 -2.11 -0.98 26.64
N GLU A 242 -2.27 -1.47 27.86
CA GLU A 242 -3.17 -0.88 28.86
C GLU A 242 -2.76 0.56 29.21
N GLN A 243 -1.47 0.76 29.52
CA GLN A 243 -0.90 2.09 29.81
C GLN A 243 -1.02 3.03 28.61
N PHE A 244 -0.77 2.52 27.41
CA PHE A 244 -0.94 3.24 26.15
C PHE A 244 -2.39 3.71 25.97
N ASN A 245 -3.36 2.82 26.14
CA ASN A 245 -4.78 3.14 26.00
C ASN A 245 -5.25 4.17 27.02
N ALA A 246 -4.82 4.05 28.27
CA ALA A 246 -5.11 5.03 29.31
C ALA A 246 -4.53 6.41 28.95
N HIS A 247 -3.33 6.43 28.36
CA HIS A 247 -2.69 7.65 27.89
C HIS A 247 -3.45 8.31 26.73
N GLU A 248 -3.80 7.56 25.69
CA GLU A 248 -4.52 8.07 24.53
C GLU A 248 -5.91 8.60 24.90
N HIS A 249 -6.62 7.87 25.77
CA HIS A 249 -7.91 8.33 26.31
C HIS A 249 -7.75 9.69 27.02
N TRP A 250 -6.72 9.83 27.86
CA TRP A 250 -6.43 11.10 28.52
C TRP A 250 -6.09 12.21 27.53
N GLN A 251 -5.28 11.94 26.50
CA GLN A 251 -4.94 12.92 25.46
C GLN A 251 -6.18 13.40 24.72
N TYR A 252 -7.06 12.49 24.32
CA TYR A 252 -8.35 12.83 23.72
C TYR A 252 -9.15 13.76 24.62
N MET A 253 -9.22 13.46 25.93
CA MET A 253 -9.89 14.32 26.91
C MET A 253 -9.22 15.70 27.12
N GLN A 254 -8.04 15.96 26.55
CA GLN A 254 -7.48 17.32 26.48
C GLN A 254 -8.02 18.13 25.30
N THR A 255 -8.65 17.50 24.31
CA THR A 255 -9.26 18.18 23.17
C THR A 255 -10.65 18.75 23.50
N VAL A 256 -11.33 18.20 24.50
CA VAL A 256 -12.65 18.69 24.94
C VAL A 256 -12.56 20.07 25.62
N PRO A 257 -13.67 20.84 25.69
CA PRO A 257 -13.67 22.17 26.30
C PRO A 257 -13.08 22.18 27.71
N VAL A 258 -12.26 23.20 28.02
CA VAL A 258 -11.44 23.32 29.25
C VAL A 258 -12.19 22.98 30.54
N LYS A 259 -13.46 23.41 30.66
CA LYS A 259 -14.29 23.18 31.85
C LYS A 259 -14.59 21.69 32.14
N ARG A 260 -14.36 20.80 31.18
CA ARG A 260 -14.60 19.35 31.27
C ARG A 260 -13.31 18.53 31.23
N ARG A 261 -12.14 19.18 31.21
CA ARG A 261 -10.87 18.47 31.14
C ARG A 261 -10.59 17.82 32.50
N PRO A 262 -10.35 16.50 32.55
CA PRO A 262 -9.89 15.86 33.76
C PRO A 262 -8.51 16.42 34.13
N LYS A 263 -8.20 16.44 35.43
CA LYS A 263 -6.83 16.69 35.88
C LYS A 263 -5.91 15.65 35.23
N LYS A 264 -4.66 16.03 34.96
CA LYS A 264 -3.63 15.10 34.50
C LYS A 264 -3.54 13.94 35.51
N PRO A 265 -3.81 12.69 35.10
CA PRO A 265 -3.68 11.56 35.99
C PRO A 265 -2.22 11.35 36.36
N GLU A 266 -2.00 10.76 37.54
CA GLU A 266 -0.73 10.16 37.92
C GLU A 266 -0.65 8.77 37.26
N PHE A 267 -0.39 8.74 35.95
CA PHE A 267 0.09 7.52 35.31
C PHE A 267 1.48 7.78 34.74
N ASP A 268 2.34 6.76 34.79
CA ASP A 268 3.61 6.79 34.08
C ASP A 268 3.34 6.77 32.57
N TYR A 269 4.09 7.57 31.82
CA TYR A 269 4.00 7.50 30.37
C TYR A 269 4.45 6.11 29.92
N PRO A 270 3.72 5.45 29.01
CA PRO A 270 4.16 4.20 28.44
C PRO A 270 5.55 4.41 27.84
N THR A 271 6.54 3.73 28.40
CA THR A 271 7.92 3.80 27.92
C THR A 271 8.16 2.57 27.07
N VAL A 272 8.68 2.76 25.86
CA VAL A 272 9.04 1.63 24.99
C VAL A 272 10.19 0.90 25.66
N PRO A 273 10.05 -0.40 25.98
CA PRO A 273 11.13 -1.13 26.63
C PRO A 273 12.27 -1.37 25.65
N ASP A 274 13.47 -1.49 26.19
CA ASP A 274 14.65 -1.89 25.43
C ASP A 274 14.44 -3.28 24.82
N GLY A 275 14.81 -3.47 23.54
CA GLY A 275 14.62 -4.73 22.84
C GLY A 275 13.19 -5.00 22.35
N MET A 276 12.26 -4.04 22.46
CA MET A 276 10.96 -4.17 21.79
C MET A 276 11.15 -4.31 20.27
N GLN A 277 10.44 -5.25 19.66
CA GLN A 277 10.49 -5.52 18.23
C GLN A 277 9.12 -5.27 17.59
N LEU A 278 9.13 -4.78 16.35
CA LEU A 278 7.94 -4.52 15.55
C LEU A 278 8.11 -5.13 14.16
N ILE A 279 7.05 -5.78 13.67
CA ILE A 279 6.92 -6.20 12.28
C ILE A 279 5.67 -5.53 11.70
N LEU A 280 5.86 -4.65 10.72
CA LEU A 280 4.77 -4.20 9.87
C LEU A 280 4.81 -5.03 8.59
N LEU A 281 3.87 -5.97 8.49
CA LEU A 281 3.73 -6.84 7.34
C LEU A 281 2.57 -6.34 6.48
N SER A 282 2.73 -6.42 5.17
CA SER A 282 1.65 -6.17 4.23
C SER A 282 1.41 -7.35 3.33
N ARG A 283 0.14 -7.75 3.18
CA ARG A 283 -0.25 -8.81 2.26
C ARG A 283 -1.27 -8.31 1.24
N LEU A 284 -1.19 -8.86 0.04
CA LEU A 284 -2.06 -8.49 -1.06
C LEU A 284 -3.50 -8.92 -0.77
N LEU A 285 -4.45 -8.15 -1.31
CA LEU A 285 -5.85 -8.55 -1.38
C LEU A 285 -6.17 -9.09 -2.79
N ALA A 286 -7.15 -9.98 -2.91
CA ALA A 286 -7.70 -10.43 -4.18
C ALA A 286 -9.15 -9.96 -4.31
N ILE A 287 -9.59 -9.67 -5.53
CA ILE A 287 -11.00 -9.51 -5.88
C ILE A 287 -11.54 -10.89 -6.29
N LEU A 288 -12.62 -11.30 -5.64
CA LEU A 288 -13.34 -12.54 -5.92
C LEU A 288 -14.38 -12.33 -7.04
N PRO A 289 -14.90 -13.41 -7.68
CA PRO A 289 -15.90 -13.31 -8.74
C PRO A 289 -17.19 -12.58 -8.34
N ASN A 290 -17.56 -12.63 -7.06
CA ASN A 290 -18.74 -11.94 -6.51
C ASN A 290 -18.49 -10.44 -6.23
N GLY A 291 -17.29 -9.92 -6.55
CA GLY A 291 -16.88 -8.54 -6.29
C GLY A 291 -16.49 -8.27 -4.84
N GLU A 292 -16.42 -9.31 -3.99
CA GLU A 292 -15.83 -9.18 -2.66
C GLU A 292 -14.31 -9.11 -2.73
N VAL A 293 -13.71 -8.62 -1.64
CA VAL A 293 -12.26 -8.50 -1.49
C VAL A 293 -11.81 -9.44 -0.38
N ALA A 294 -10.82 -10.28 -0.65
CA ALA A 294 -10.30 -11.28 0.27
C ALA A 294 -8.79 -11.10 0.52
N PRO A 295 -8.28 -11.30 1.74
CA PRO A 295 -6.84 -11.34 1.98
C PRO A 295 -6.20 -12.57 1.36
N THR A 296 -4.94 -12.45 0.93
CA THR A 296 -4.14 -13.56 0.38
C THR A 296 -3.00 -13.95 1.32
N SER A 297 -2.35 -15.09 1.06
CA SER A 297 -1.11 -15.50 1.72
C SER A 297 0.15 -14.77 1.20
N VAL A 298 0.02 -13.96 0.14
CA VAL A 298 1.14 -13.30 -0.56
C VAL A 298 1.48 -11.98 0.12
N ILE A 299 2.64 -11.97 0.77
CA ILE A 299 3.27 -10.82 1.41
C ILE A 299 3.87 -9.90 0.36
N GLU A 300 3.38 -8.67 0.31
CA GLU A 300 3.90 -7.61 -0.54
C GLU A 300 5.17 -6.98 0.03
N SER A 301 5.19 -6.79 1.35
CA SER A 301 6.32 -6.14 2.01
C SER A 301 6.38 -6.43 3.50
N ILE A 302 7.57 -6.31 4.07
CA ILE A 302 7.82 -6.42 5.51
C ILE A 302 8.74 -5.29 5.95
N GLU A 303 8.38 -4.59 7.01
CA GLU A 303 9.26 -3.68 7.74
C GLU A 303 9.52 -4.26 9.13
N PHE A 304 10.79 -4.36 9.50
CA PHE A 304 11.24 -4.86 10.79
C PHE A 304 11.93 -3.74 11.56
N ASN A 305 11.52 -3.52 12.82
CA ASN A 305 12.13 -2.52 13.69
C ASN A 305 12.51 -3.13 15.05
N VAL A 306 13.67 -2.75 15.59
CA VAL A 306 14.11 -3.14 16.94
C VAL A 306 14.54 -1.92 17.71
N GLY A 307 13.95 -1.70 18.89
CA GLY A 307 14.43 -0.72 19.85
C GLY A 307 15.74 -1.17 20.50
N GLU A 308 16.81 -0.38 20.35
CA GLU A 308 18.13 -0.62 20.96
C GLU A 308 18.26 -0.13 22.39
N ARG A 309 17.35 0.77 22.81
CA ARG A 309 17.28 1.32 24.17
C ARG A 309 15.85 1.69 24.50
N ALA A 310 15.53 1.65 25.79
CA ALA A 310 14.30 2.24 26.27
C ALA A 310 14.28 3.75 25.94
N PHE A 311 13.14 4.23 25.45
CA PHE A 311 12.99 5.65 25.16
C PHE A 311 11.62 6.17 25.60
N ASP A 312 11.63 7.42 26.05
CA ASP A 312 10.45 8.16 26.46
C ASP A 312 10.14 9.30 25.48
N ARG A 313 8.97 9.90 25.66
CA ARG A 313 8.50 11.04 24.87
C ARG A 313 9.38 12.30 25.00
N GLN A 314 10.26 12.39 26.00
CA GLN A 314 11.15 13.54 26.19
C GLN A 314 12.43 13.43 25.34
N SER A 315 12.78 12.22 24.88
CA SER A 315 13.95 11.91 24.05
C SER A 315 13.78 12.26 22.55
N ARG A 316 13.04 13.33 22.26
CA ARG A 316 12.46 13.75 20.96
C ARG A 316 13.44 13.88 19.79
N PHE A 317 14.71 14.17 20.06
CA PHE A 317 15.71 14.49 19.04
C PHE A 317 16.67 13.33 18.73
N ARG A 318 16.53 12.18 19.40
CA ARG A 318 17.43 11.02 19.23
C ARG A 318 16.74 9.77 18.66
N GLN A 319 15.48 9.87 18.25
CA GLN A 319 14.68 8.72 17.80
C GLN A 319 15.30 7.93 16.64
N ASN A 320 15.96 8.62 15.70
CA ASN A 320 16.67 7.96 14.58
C ASN A 320 17.90 7.15 15.03
N ALA A 321 18.39 7.34 16.27
CA ALA A 321 19.54 6.65 16.81
C ALA A 321 19.18 5.48 17.75
N VAL A 322 17.89 5.12 17.87
CA VAL A 322 17.44 4.11 18.84
C VAL A 322 16.72 2.93 18.19
N MET A 323 16.33 3.00 16.91
CA MET A 323 15.74 1.83 16.23
C MET A 323 16.60 1.34 15.07
N LYS A 324 16.92 0.04 15.10
CA LYS A 324 17.40 -0.69 13.93
C LYS A 324 16.21 -0.96 13.02
N HIS A 325 16.34 -0.68 11.73
CA HIS A 325 15.29 -0.89 10.73
C HIS A 325 15.79 -1.68 9.53
N ALA A 326 15.01 -2.65 9.08
CA ALA A 326 15.16 -3.30 7.78
C ALA A 326 13.81 -3.38 7.08
N ALA A 327 13.80 -3.19 5.76
CA ALA A 327 12.60 -3.34 4.95
C ALA A 327 12.86 -4.29 3.78
N PHE A 328 11.81 -5.03 3.45
CA PHE A 328 11.79 -6.05 2.42
C PHE A 328 10.55 -5.85 1.56
N LYS A 329 10.67 -6.09 0.27
CA LYS A 329 9.57 -6.09 -0.69
C LYS A 329 9.52 -7.42 -1.41
N VAL A 330 8.36 -7.76 -1.95
CA VAL A 330 8.23 -8.91 -2.84
C VAL A 330 9.14 -8.73 -4.07
N SER A 331 9.97 -9.74 -4.33
CA SER A 331 10.66 -9.86 -5.61
C SER A 331 9.71 -10.57 -6.56
N MET A 332 9.23 -9.83 -7.55
CA MET A 332 8.33 -10.37 -8.57
C MET A 332 8.98 -11.50 -9.38
N GLU A 333 10.27 -11.35 -9.67
CA GLU A 333 11.07 -12.34 -10.38
C GLU A 333 11.13 -13.65 -9.57
N HIS A 334 11.58 -13.59 -8.32
CA HIS A 334 11.71 -14.78 -7.47
C HIS A 334 10.36 -15.40 -7.13
N LEU A 335 9.31 -14.57 -6.94
CA LEU A 335 7.97 -15.06 -6.67
C LEU A 335 7.39 -15.86 -7.85
N LEU A 336 7.80 -15.57 -9.07
CA LEU A 336 7.32 -16.25 -10.28
C LEU A 336 8.23 -17.40 -10.74
N SER A 337 9.51 -17.39 -10.35
CA SER A 337 10.49 -18.45 -10.66
C SER A 337 10.44 -19.66 -9.73
N GLU A 338 9.53 -19.67 -8.74
CA GLU A 338 9.42 -20.71 -7.70
C GLU A 338 10.69 -20.85 -6.84
N GLU A 339 11.52 -19.82 -6.79
CA GLU A 339 12.68 -19.76 -5.91
C GLU A 339 12.30 -19.56 -4.44
N GLU A 340 13.14 -20.05 -3.52
CA GLU A 340 12.86 -19.98 -2.07
C GLU A 340 12.89 -18.54 -1.51
N GLN A 341 13.62 -17.60 -2.15
CA GLN A 341 13.80 -16.23 -1.67
C GLN A 341 12.90 -15.22 -2.39
N THR A 342 11.62 -15.24 -2.05
CA THR A 342 10.58 -14.40 -2.67
C THR A 342 10.50 -12.96 -2.15
N LEU A 343 11.27 -12.62 -1.10
CA LEU A 343 11.36 -11.28 -0.54
C LEU A 343 12.78 -10.74 -0.69
N GLU A 344 12.90 -9.55 -1.25
CA GLU A 344 14.17 -8.85 -1.45
C GLU A 344 14.32 -7.72 -0.43
N ARG A 345 15.52 -7.63 0.16
CA ARG A 345 15.89 -6.52 1.02
C ARG A 345 16.07 -5.24 0.22
N ILE A 346 15.50 -4.17 0.74
CA ILE A 346 15.55 -2.86 0.09
C ILE A 346 16.89 -2.22 0.38
N ALA A 347 17.61 -1.88 -0.69
CA ALA A 347 18.93 -1.31 -0.56
C ALA A 347 18.87 0.10 0.07
N PRO A 348 19.91 0.52 0.80
CA PRO A 348 19.99 1.90 1.27
C PRO A 348 19.86 2.90 0.12
N GLY A 349 18.81 3.74 0.18
CA GLY A 349 18.53 4.75 -0.83
C GLY A 349 17.60 4.29 -1.96
N GLU A 350 17.29 3.00 -2.03
CA GLU A 350 16.20 2.49 -2.85
C GLU A 350 14.86 2.97 -2.29
N GLN A 351 13.93 3.28 -3.19
CA GLN A 351 12.59 3.70 -2.80
C GLN A 351 11.78 2.51 -2.31
N PHE A 352 10.95 2.76 -1.30
CA PHE A 352 10.03 1.78 -0.76
C PHE A 352 8.62 2.33 -0.81
N LEU A 353 7.76 1.67 -1.58
CA LEU A 353 6.31 1.92 -1.65
C LEU A 353 5.94 3.33 -2.07
N GLY A 354 6.76 3.99 -2.89
CA GLY A 354 6.35 5.28 -3.43
C GLY A 354 6.52 6.50 -2.56
N ALA A 355 7.11 6.31 -1.41
CA ALA A 355 7.66 7.41 -0.67
C ALA A 355 9.17 7.48 -0.98
N GLN A 356 9.67 8.68 -1.28
CA GLN A 356 11.10 8.98 -1.21
C GLN A 356 11.51 8.85 0.26
N LEU A 357 11.70 7.62 0.73
CA LEU A 357 12.15 7.30 2.08
C LEU A 357 13.56 6.77 1.98
N THR A 358 14.44 7.63 1.49
CA THR A 358 15.83 7.54 1.87
C THR A 358 15.86 7.72 3.40
N GLN A 359 16.14 6.61 4.10
CA GLN A 359 16.24 6.50 5.55
C GLN A 359 14.88 6.32 6.24
N VAL A 360 14.79 5.36 7.16
CA VAL A 360 14.23 5.35 8.54
C VAL A 360 13.13 6.38 8.94
N ASN A 361 13.10 7.55 8.33
CA ASN A 361 12.15 8.66 8.44
C ASN A 361 10.76 8.40 7.82
N GLY A 362 10.38 7.19 7.41
CA GLY A 362 9.04 6.91 6.86
C GLY A 362 7.98 6.80 7.93
N CYS A 363 8.01 5.68 8.63
CA CYS A 363 7.28 5.50 9.88
C CYS A 363 7.67 6.62 10.85
N ILE A 364 8.97 6.88 11.03
CA ILE A 364 9.42 7.92 11.95
C ILE A 364 9.00 9.32 11.48
N GLY A 365 8.95 9.68 10.20
CA GLY A 365 8.54 11.01 9.72
C GLY A 365 7.02 11.24 9.77
N CYS A 366 6.24 10.21 9.45
CA CYS A 366 4.79 10.21 9.66
C CYS A 366 4.43 10.29 11.15
N HIS A 367 5.23 9.68 12.03
CA HIS A 367 5.05 9.68 13.49
C HIS A 367 5.90 10.75 14.25
N GLN A 368 6.81 11.48 13.58
CA GLN A 368 7.68 12.51 14.18
C GLN A 368 6.90 13.78 14.48
N LYS A 369 5.98 14.16 13.58
CA LYS A 369 5.11 15.32 13.80
C LYS A 369 4.18 15.13 15.00
N THR A 370 4.03 13.90 15.49
CA THR A 370 3.19 13.55 16.66
C THR A 370 3.97 13.27 17.94
N ASN A 371 5.30 13.40 17.94
CA ASN A 371 6.19 13.21 19.10
C ASN A 371 6.21 11.79 19.70
N ASP A 372 5.74 10.75 19.02
CA ASP A 372 5.62 9.42 19.62
C ASP A 372 5.77 8.37 18.51
N VAL A 373 6.83 7.54 18.59
CA VAL A 373 7.06 6.39 17.68
C VAL A 373 5.93 5.36 17.78
N LEU A 374 5.18 5.40 18.89
CA LEU A 374 3.95 4.64 19.09
C LEU A 374 2.70 5.53 19.11
N ALA A 375 2.76 6.78 18.63
CA ALA A 375 1.55 7.54 18.32
C ALA A 375 0.98 6.99 17.02
N PHE A 376 0.40 5.82 17.19
CA PHE A 376 -0.84 5.43 16.56
C PHE A 376 -1.87 6.60 16.50
N GLY A 377 -1.81 7.54 17.45
CA GLY A 377 -2.48 8.84 17.34
C GLY A 377 -1.82 9.78 16.32
N THR A 378 -2.24 9.75 15.05
CA THR A 378 -1.94 10.89 14.17
C THR A 378 -2.68 12.12 14.71
N SER A 379 -2.00 13.25 14.87
CA SER A 379 -2.64 14.52 15.29
C SER A 379 -3.68 15.03 14.27
N ALA A 380 -3.71 14.45 13.07
CA ALA A 380 -4.74 14.63 12.07
C ALA A 380 -5.95 13.73 12.36
N PHE A 381 -5.79 12.41 12.52
CA PHE A 381 -6.91 11.52 12.82
C PHE A 381 -7.51 11.75 14.19
N SER A 382 -6.76 12.16 15.21
CA SER A 382 -7.34 12.48 16.53
C SER A 382 -8.31 13.67 16.47
N ARG A 383 -8.22 14.53 15.45
CA ARG A 383 -9.22 15.59 15.18
C ARG A 383 -10.48 15.06 14.50
N PHE A 384 -10.40 13.91 13.84
CA PHE A 384 -11.50 13.27 13.11
C PHE A 384 -12.06 12.04 13.82
N ALA A 385 -11.39 11.53 14.86
CA ALA A 385 -11.85 10.47 15.72
C ALA A 385 -13.02 10.99 16.56
N PRO A 386 -14.27 10.55 16.28
CA PRO A 386 -15.41 11.00 17.06
C PRO A 386 -15.31 10.59 18.52
N GLN A 387 -14.56 9.53 18.87
CA GLN A 387 -14.51 8.96 20.22
C GLN A 387 -13.09 8.58 20.67
N PRO A 388 -12.80 8.61 21.99
CA PRO A 388 -11.49 8.25 22.53
C PRO A 388 -11.11 6.78 22.28
N ASP A 389 -12.11 5.89 22.24
CA ASP A 389 -11.90 4.47 21.97
C ASP A 389 -11.37 4.23 20.55
N ASP A 390 -11.40 5.24 19.67
CA ASP A 390 -10.91 5.13 18.32
C ASP A 390 -9.38 5.04 18.20
N LEU A 391 -8.68 5.54 19.21
CA LEU A 391 -7.21 5.55 19.25
C LEU A 391 -6.65 4.44 20.15
N SER A 392 -7.51 3.73 20.86
CA SER A 392 -7.10 2.62 21.71
C SER A 392 -6.65 1.43 20.87
N LEU A 393 -5.62 0.73 21.31
CA LEU A 393 -5.16 -0.54 20.76
C LEU A 393 -5.83 -1.73 21.44
N ARG A 394 -5.91 -2.84 20.73
CA ARG A 394 -6.19 -4.16 21.26
C ARG A 394 -5.32 -5.19 20.59
N VAL A 395 -4.96 -6.23 21.35
CA VAL A 395 -4.40 -7.46 20.80
C VAL A 395 -5.53 -8.27 20.17
N VAL A 396 -5.25 -8.88 19.03
CA VAL A 396 -6.13 -9.83 18.34
C VAL A 396 -5.38 -11.13 18.07
N PRO A 397 -6.08 -12.24 17.79
CA PRO A 397 -5.42 -13.45 17.30
C PRO A 397 -4.56 -13.14 16.08
N ASN A 398 -3.38 -13.75 16.01
CA ASN A 398 -2.46 -13.53 14.91
C ASN A 398 -3.08 -14.01 13.58
N GLY A 399 -2.84 -13.27 12.50
CA GLY A 399 -3.46 -13.53 11.20
C GLY A 399 -4.89 -12.99 11.05
N THR A 400 -5.49 -12.42 12.11
CA THR A 400 -6.81 -11.78 12.01
C THR A 400 -6.77 -10.70 10.95
N SER A 401 -7.54 -10.86 9.87
CA SER A 401 -7.64 -9.83 8.84
C SER A 401 -8.25 -8.56 9.46
N PRO A 402 -7.57 -7.40 9.35
CA PRO A 402 -8.16 -6.12 9.69
C PRO A 402 -9.36 -5.86 8.79
N LEU A 403 -10.23 -4.91 9.14
CA LEU A 403 -11.37 -4.53 8.30
C LEU A 403 -10.95 -3.77 7.02
N THR A 404 -9.77 -4.03 6.47
CA THR A 404 -9.21 -3.34 5.31
C THR A 404 -9.93 -3.74 4.03
N ALA A 405 -10.20 -5.03 3.83
CA ALA A 405 -11.06 -5.50 2.73
C ALA A 405 -12.46 -4.86 2.79
N VAL A 406 -13.08 -4.86 3.97
CA VAL A 406 -14.39 -4.21 4.20
C VAL A 406 -14.31 -2.70 3.94
N ALA A 407 -13.25 -2.03 4.39
CA ALA A 407 -13.07 -0.61 4.15
C ALA A 407 -12.88 -0.29 2.67
N LYS A 408 -12.11 -1.12 1.94
CA LYS A 408 -11.95 -1.00 0.49
C LYS A 408 -13.30 -1.18 -0.22
N MET A 409 -14.09 -2.18 0.17
CA MET A 409 -15.43 -2.38 -0.39
C MET A 409 -16.37 -1.18 -0.20
N ASN A 410 -16.14 -0.37 0.84
CA ASN A 410 -16.89 0.85 1.13
C ASN A 410 -16.24 2.12 0.55
N SER A 411 -15.13 2.01 -0.17
CA SER A 411 -14.45 3.14 -0.77
C SER A 411 -15.12 3.56 -2.08
N PHE A 412 -15.08 4.86 -2.39
CA PHE A 412 -15.73 5.41 -3.60
C PHE A 412 -15.16 4.81 -4.89
N ASP A 413 -13.83 4.74 -4.97
CA ASP A 413 -13.08 4.16 -6.07
C ASP A 413 -13.43 2.67 -6.29
N PHE A 414 -13.60 1.90 -5.22
CA PHE A 414 -14.05 0.51 -5.37
C PHE A 414 -15.53 0.41 -5.75
N GLY A 415 -16.39 1.28 -5.21
CA GLY A 415 -17.79 1.36 -5.63
C GLY A 415 -17.93 1.64 -7.13
N LEU A 416 -17.06 2.49 -7.69
CA LEU A 416 -16.97 2.71 -9.13
C LEU A 416 -16.52 1.46 -9.88
N LEU A 417 -15.48 0.76 -9.41
CA LEU A 417 -15.03 -0.49 -10.00
C LEU A 417 -16.14 -1.54 -10.00
N ARG A 418 -16.80 -1.75 -8.86
CA ARG A 418 -17.91 -2.68 -8.69
C ARG A 418 -19.04 -2.41 -9.67
N GLY A 419 -19.42 -1.15 -9.86
CA GLY A 419 -20.43 -0.79 -10.86
C GLY A 419 -20.06 -1.21 -12.29
N PHE A 420 -18.78 -1.24 -12.65
CA PHE A 420 -18.33 -1.80 -13.94
C PHE A 420 -18.30 -3.33 -13.96
N LEU A 421 -17.93 -3.96 -12.83
CA LEU A 421 -17.93 -5.42 -12.71
C LEU A 421 -19.36 -5.98 -12.83
N ASP A 422 -20.33 -5.36 -12.16
CA ASP A 422 -21.74 -5.78 -12.19
C ASP A 422 -22.34 -5.67 -13.60
N GLN A 423 -21.98 -4.63 -14.37
CA GLN A 423 -22.42 -4.46 -15.76
C GLN A 423 -21.96 -5.59 -16.70
N GLN A 424 -20.81 -6.21 -16.41
CA GLN A 424 -20.30 -7.28 -17.26
C GLN A 424 -21.07 -8.58 -17.06
N VAL A 425 -21.47 -8.86 -15.82
CA VAL A 425 -22.30 -10.02 -15.47
C VAL A 425 -23.66 -9.95 -16.15
N GLU A 426 -24.26 -8.76 -16.29
CA GLU A 426 -25.53 -8.58 -16.99
C GLU A 426 -25.43 -8.81 -18.51
N THR A 427 -24.26 -8.56 -19.10
CA THR A 427 -24.05 -8.70 -20.55
C THR A 427 -23.68 -10.11 -20.99
N SER A 428 -23.22 -10.97 -20.08
CA SER A 428 -23.11 -12.41 -20.36
C SER A 428 -24.51 -13.00 -20.33
N GLU A 429 -25.15 -13.17 -21.50
CA GLU A 429 -26.41 -13.91 -21.61
C GLU A 429 -26.28 -15.25 -20.85
N PRO A 430 -27.26 -15.60 -20.00
CA PRO A 430 -27.25 -16.91 -19.37
C PRO A 430 -27.20 -17.96 -20.48
N ALA A 431 -26.24 -18.89 -20.37
CA ALA A 431 -26.12 -20.00 -21.31
C ALA A 431 -27.52 -20.62 -21.48
N PRO A 432 -27.99 -20.83 -22.73
CA PRO A 432 -29.34 -21.31 -22.97
C PRO A 432 -29.55 -22.57 -22.14
N GLU A 433 -30.58 -22.55 -21.29
CA GLU A 433 -31.02 -23.69 -20.50
C GLU A 433 -31.16 -24.86 -21.47
N ILE A 434 -30.28 -25.85 -21.35
CA ILE A 434 -30.39 -27.10 -22.10
C ILE A 434 -31.64 -27.77 -21.54
N GLN A 435 -32.76 -27.63 -22.27
CA GLN A 435 -33.97 -28.38 -22.00
C GLN A 435 -33.67 -29.85 -22.36
N ASP A 436 -33.51 -30.68 -21.33
CA ASP A 436 -33.40 -32.15 -21.43
C ASP A 436 -34.62 -32.79 -22.08
#